data_AF-A0A7X5SC13-F1
#
_entry.id   AF-A0A7X5SC13-F1
#
_cell.length_a   1.000
_cell.length_b   1.000
_cell.length_c   1.000
_cell.angle_alpha   90.00
_cell.angle_beta   90.00
_cell.angle_gamma   90.00
#
_symmetry.space_group_name_H-M   'P 1'
#
loop_
_entity.id
_entity.type
_entity.pdbx_description
1 polymer ?
#
loop_
_entity_poly.entity_id
_entity_poly.type
_entity_poly.pdbx_seq_one_letter_code
_entity_poly.pdbx_strand_id
1 'polypeptide(L)'
;IRLDPHWNGGHYDDTHYPESGMRMARKLGVITYRSALEWDGRFGRVRLDSEQAADDPFGLEFQVESYLEGHARRFVRFFDPNCYLYLSRSMDWFDLA
;
A
#
# COMPACT_ATOMS: atom_id res chain seq x y z
N ILE A 1 7.97 4.77 -1.56
CA ILE A 1 8.80 4.83 -0.34
C ILE A 1 9.85 5.94 -0.41
N ARG A 2 10.85 5.90 -1.29
CA ARG A 2 11.93 6.91 -1.32
C ARG A 2 11.49 8.37 -1.56
N LEU A 3 10.32 8.58 -2.16
CA LEU A 3 9.73 9.91 -2.37
C LEU A 3 8.92 10.40 -1.16
N ASP A 4 8.76 9.58 -0.13
CA ASP A 4 8.13 10.01 1.12
C ASP A 4 9.09 10.98 1.85
N PRO A 5 8.64 12.20 2.19
CA PRO A 5 9.48 13.18 2.91
C PRO A 5 10.06 12.63 4.21
N HIS A 6 9.36 11.72 4.88
CA HIS A 6 9.78 11.14 6.14
C HIS A 6 10.79 10.00 5.99
N TRP A 7 11.06 9.51 4.77
CA TRP A 7 12.03 8.43 4.58
C TRP A 7 13.46 8.85 4.97
N ASN A 8 13.79 10.14 4.89
CA ASN A 8 15.07 10.71 5.34
C ASN A 8 16.31 9.93 4.87
N GLY A 9 16.35 9.54 3.60
CA GLY A 9 17.47 8.77 3.05
C GLY A 9 17.67 7.37 3.63
N GLY A 10 16.67 6.84 4.36
CA GLY A 10 16.76 5.59 5.12
C GLY A 10 17.05 5.79 6.60
N HIS A 11 17.21 7.03 7.07
CA HIS A 11 17.46 7.38 8.48
C HIS A 11 16.20 7.95 9.15
N TYR A 12 15.08 7.23 9.05
CA TYR A 12 13.84 7.57 9.75
C TYR A 12 13.87 7.07 11.20
N ASP A 13 13.04 7.67 12.03
CA ASP A 13 12.77 7.26 13.40
C ASP A 13 11.27 6.93 13.56
N ASP A 14 10.87 6.51 14.76
CA ASP A 14 9.47 6.16 15.05
C ASP A 14 8.51 7.36 14.94
N THR A 15 9.03 8.59 15.08
CA THR A 15 8.24 9.83 15.00
C THR A 15 8.08 10.33 13.56
N HIS A 16 9.05 10.05 12.70
CA HIS A 16 9.11 10.42 11.28
C HIS A 16 9.16 9.17 10.41
N TYR A 17 8.23 8.24 10.64
CA TYR A 17 8.18 7.01 9.85
C TYR A 17 7.54 7.26 8.46
N PRO A 18 8.10 6.71 7.36
CA PRO A 18 7.58 6.90 6.00
C PRO A 18 6.33 6.06 5.71
N GLU A 19 5.28 6.28 6.49
CA GLU A 19 4.03 5.52 6.43
C GLU A 19 3.31 5.68 5.09
N SER A 20 3.25 6.89 4.53
CA SER A 20 2.53 7.15 3.27
C SER A 20 3.14 6.37 2.11
N GLY A 21 4.46 6.43 1.99
CA GLY A 21 5.24 5.72 0.98
C GLY A 21 5.12 4.20 1.11
N MET A 22 5.04 3.68 2.34
CA MET A 22 4.83 2.25 2.62
C MET A 22 3.42 1.80 2.27
N ARG A 23 2.40 2.60 2.64
CA ARG A 23 1.00 2.31 2.30
C ARG A 23 0.83 2.22 0.79
N MET A 24 1.36 3.19 0.05
CA MET A 24 1.26 3.20 -1.41
C MET A 24 1.95 1.99 -2.05
N ALA A 25 3.17 1.67 -1.62
CA ALA A 25 3.90 0.50 -2.13
C ALA A 25 3.13 -0.80 -1.86
N ARG A 26 2.55 -0.94 -0.67
CA ARG A 26 1.76 -2.14 -0.34
C ARG A 26 0.49 -2.25 -1.17
N LYS A 27 -0.25 -1.16 -1.38
CA LYS A 27 -1.45 -1.16 -2.24
C LYS A 27 -1.10 -1.63 -3.65
N LEU A 28 -0.03 -1.08 -4.23
CA LEU A 28 0.43 -1.47 -5.56
C LEU A 28 0.78 -2.96 -5.63
N GLY A 29 1.53 -3.49 -4.66
CA GLY A 29 1.87 -4.91 -4.62
C GLY A 29 0.63 -5.80 -4.45
N VAL A 30 -0.31 -5.44 -3.58
CA VAL A 30 -1.54 -6.23 -3.37
C VAL A 30 -2.37 -6.34 -4.65
N ILE A 31 -2.43 -5.26 -5.45
CA ILE A 31 -3.14 -5.27 -6.73
C ILE A 31 -2.51 -6.30 -7.69
N THR A 32 -1.18 -6.40 -7.74
CA THR A 32 -0.48 -7.29 -8.67
C THR A 32 -0.50 -8.76 -8.24
N TYR A 33 -0.76 -9.07 -6.97
CA TYR A 33 -0.80 -10.45 -6.47
C TYR A 33 -2.11 -11.19 -6.77
N ARG A 34 -3.16 -10.50 -7.24
CA ARG A 34 -4.47 -11.10 -7.52
C ARG A 34 -4.90 -10.83 -8.96
N SER A 35 -5.71 -11.72 -9.50
CA SER A 35 -6.24 -11.57 -10.85
C SER A 35 -7.27 -10.43 -10.94
N ALA A 36 -7.34 -9.76 -12.09
CA ALA A 36 -8.35 -8.72 -12.33
C ALA A 36 -9.79 -9.26 -12.21
N LEU A 37 -10.04 -10.50 -12.65
CA LEU A 37 -11.35 -11.15 -12.54
C LEU A 37 -11.77 -11.36 -11.09
N GLU A 38 -10.83 -11.70 -10.21
CA GLU A 38 -11.11 -11.83 -8.78
C GLU A 38 -11.47 -10.48 -8.15
N TRP A 39 -10.76 -9.40 -8.53
CA TRP A 39 -11.07 -8.05 -8.06
C TRP A 39 -12.48 -7.60 -8.45
N ASP A 40 -12.85 -7.83 -9.71
CA ASP A 40 -14.18 -7.49 -10.22
C ASP A 40 -15.27 -8.32 -9.54
N GLY A 41 -15.09 -9.64 -9.44
CA GLY A 41 -16.07 -10.52 -8.81
C GLY A 41 -16.27 -10.28 -7.31
N ARG A 42 -15.23 -9.85 -6.58
CA ARG A 42 -15.32 -9.60 -5.14
C ARG A 42 -15.87 -8.21 -4.79
N PHE A 43 -15.51 -7.19 -5.55
CA PHE A 43 -15.81 -5.79 -5.19
C PHE A 43 -16.64 -5.05 -6.23
N GLY A 44 -16.47 -5.36 -7.52
CA GLY A 44 -17.10 -4.64 -8.62
C GLY A 44 -16.98 -3.12 -8.45
N ARG A 45 -18.12 -2.43 -8.54
CA ARG A 45 -18.25 -0.98 -8.27
C ARG A 45 -19.03 -0.69 -6.99
N VAL A 46 -18.93 -1.57 -6.00
CA VAL A 46 -19.65 -1.41 -4.73
C VAL A 46 -19.06 -0.23 -3.96
N ARG A 47 -19.89 0.77 -3.69
CA ARG A 47 -19.57 1.96 -2.89
C ARG A 47 -19.53 1.63 -1.40
N LEU A 48 -18.82 2.45 -0.64
CA LEU A 48 -18.86 2.44 0.81
C LEU A 48 -20.23 2.90 1.32
N ASP A 49 -20.63 2.38 2.48
CA ASP A 49 -21.80 2.91 3.18
C ASP A 49 -21.54 4.36 3.59
N SER A 50 -22.60 5.16 3.72
CA SER A 50 -22.49 6.60 4.04
C SER A 50 -21.78 6.89 5.35
N GLU A 51 -21.71 5.92 6.28
CA GLU A 51 -20.94 6.04 7.53
C GLU A 51 -19.43 5.81 7.37
N GLN A 52 -19.03 5.15 6.27
CA GLN A 52 -17.64 4.78 5.97
C GLN A 52 -17.04 5.64 4.84
N ALA A 53 -17.88 6.26 4.03
CA ALA A 53 -17.47 7.19 2.99
C ALA A 53 -16.82 8.44 3.63
N ALA A 54 -15.72 8.90 3.05
CA ALA A 54 -15.09 10.14 3.49
C ALA A 54 -15.92 11.36 3.04
N ASP A 55 -16.00 12.40 3.87
CA ASP A 55 -16.61 13.69 3.50
C ASP A 55 -15.79 14.47 2.45
N ASP A 56 -14.57 14.02 2.14
CA ASP A 56 -13.70 14.57 1.11
C ASP A 56 -14.09 14.04 -0.28
N PRO A 57 -14.32 14.91 -1.29
CA PRO A 57 -14.58 14.49 -2.67
C PRO A 57 -13.51 13.60 -3.31
N PHE A 58 -12.27 13.62 -2.79
CA PHE A 58 -11.16 12.76 -3.23
C PHE A 58 -10.78 11.69 -2.21
N GLY A 59 -11.64 11.47 -1.22
CA GLY A 59 -11.48 10.42 -0.22
C GLY A 59 -11.91 9.04 -0.75
N LEU A 60 -11.97 8.06 0.16
CA LEU A 60 -12.36 6.69 -0.19
C LEU A 60 -13.86 6.64 -0.54
N GLU A 61 -14.18 6.06 -1.68
CA GLU A 61 -15.55 5.97 -2.19
C GLU A 61 -16.00 4.50 -2.37
N PHE A 62 -15.06 3.61 -2.72
CA PHE A 62 -15.35 2.22 -3.05
C PHE A 62 -14.84 1.22 -2.01
N GLN A 63 -15.53 0.08 -1.89
CA GLN A 63 -15.12 -1.00 -0.98
C GLN A 63 -13.72 -1.54 -1.30
N VAL A 64 -13.34 -1.59 -2.58
CA VAL A 64 -12.00 -2.02 -3.00
C VAL A 64 -10.91 -1.10 -2.44
N GLU A 65 -11.17 0.21 -2.37
CA GLU A 65 -10.22 1.19 -1.84
C GLU A 65 -10.06 1.05 -0.33
N SER A 66 -11.17 0.88 0.39
CA SER A 66 -11.16 0.60 1.83
C SER A 66 -10.45 -0.71 2.17
N TYR A 67 -10.65 -1.75 1.37
CA TYR A 67 -9.95 -3.03 1.50
C TYR A 67 -8.43 -2.87 1.34
N LEU A 68 -8.00 -2.21 0.26
CA LEU A 68 -6.58 -1.93 0.00
C LEU A 68 -5.96 -1.07 1.11
N GLU A 69 -6.72 -0.08 1.60
CA GLU A 69 -6.31 0.78 2.70
C GLU A 69 -6.11 0.02 4.01
N GLY A 70 -7.07 -0.84 4.39
CA GLY A 70 -6.95 -1.70 5.57
C GLY A 70 -5.74 -2.64 5.49
N HIS A 71 -5.53 -3.27 4.34
CA HIS A 71 -4.35 -4.12 4.10
C HIS A 71 -3.04 -3.33 4.18
N ALA A 72 -3.01 -2.11 3.65
CA ALA A 72 -1.84 -1.24 3.69
C ALA A 72 -1.48 -0.80 5.11
N ARG A 73 -2.45 -0.33 5.91
CA ARG A 73 -2.21 0.11 7.30
C ARG A 73 -1.69 -1.02 8.18
N ARG A 74 -2.22 -2.22 8.01
CA ARG A 74 -1.71 -3.39 8.73
C ARG A 74 -0.25 -3.63 8.39
N PHE A 75 0.09 -3.64 7.10
CA PHE A 75 1.46 -3.92 6.65
C PHE A 75 2.51 -2.94 7.17
N VAL A 76 2.21 -1.63 7.17
CA VAL A 76 3.16 -0.57 7.57
C VAL A 76 3.75 -0.79 8.95
N ARG A 77 2.96 -1.35 9.88
CA ARG A 77 3.38 -1.60 11.28
C ARG A 77 4.14 -2.91 11.47
N PHE A 78 4.14 -3.80 10.47
CA PHE A 78 4.79 -5.11 10.56
C PHE A 78 6.05 -5.22 9.70
N PHE A 79 6.31 -4.25 8.82
CA PHE A 79 7.40 -4.35 7.85
C PHE A 79 8.20 -3.06 7.75
N ASP A 80 9.52 -3.20 7.77
CA ASP A 80 10.46 -2.09 7.76
C ASP A 80 10.67 -1.53 6.31
N PRO A 81 10.64 -0.19 6.13
CA PRO A 81 10.80 0.45 4.83
C PRO A 81 12.13 0.16 4.14
N ASN A 82 13.25 0.16 4.87
CA ASN A 82 14.55 -0.14 4.30
C ASN A 82 14.63 -1.60 3.87
N CYS A 83 14.21 -2.53 4.74
CA CYS A 83 14.10 -3.95 4.41
C CYS A 83 13.31 -4.19 3.11
N TYR A 84 12.19 -3.47 2.94
CA TYR A 84 11.39 -3.56 1.71
C TYR A 84 12.18 -3.17 0.46
N LEU A 85 12.91 -2.06 0.53
CA LEU A 85 13.74 -1.59 -0.59
C LEU A 85 14.85 -2.57 -0.94
N TYR A 86 15.52 -3.14 0.06
CA TYR A 86 16.58 -4.12 -0.16
C TYR A 86 16.04 -5.40 -0.77
N LEU A 87 14.98 -5.99 -0.22
CA LEU A 87 14.39 -7.21 -0.76
C LEU A 87 13.83 -7.01 -2.17
N SER A 88 13.11 -5.91 -2.42
CA SER A 88 12.59 -5.60 -3.76
C SER A 88 13.73 -5.51 -4.77
N ARG A 89 14.82 -4.82 -4.44
CA ARG A 89 15.98 -4.69 -5.32
C ARG A 89 16.69 -6.03 -5.54
N SER A 90 16.78 -6.88 -4.52
CA SER A 90 17.32 -8.22 -4.66
C SER A 90 16.47 -9.09 -5.59
N MET A 91 15.14 -8.96 -5.54
CA MET A 91 14.25 -9.63 -6.49
C MET A 91 14.47 -9.13 -7.93
N ASP A 92 14.66 -7.83 -8.12
CA ASP A 92 14.92 -7.25 -9.45
C ASP A 92 16.26 -7.72 -10.04
N TRP A 93 17.24 -8.02 -9.20
CA TRP A 93 18.57 -8.49 -9.58
C TRP A 93 18.70 -10.00 -9.69
N PHE A 94 17.68 -10.75 -9.27
CA PHE A 94 17.73 -12.19 -9.31
C PHE A 94 17.73 -12.69 -10.76
N ASP A 95 18.81 -13.38 -11.13
CA ASP A 95 18.95 -14.10 -12.39
C ASP A 95 19.43 -15.53 -12.07
N LEU A 96 18.79 -16.51 -12.71
CA LEU A 96 19.07 -17.95 -12.52
C LEU A 96 20.05 -18.50 -13.56
N ALA A 97 20.39 -17.71 -14.58
CA ALA A 97 21.18 -18.12 -15.75
C ALA A 97 22.48 -18.88 -15.43
#